data_AF-A0A5S6Q166-F1
#
_entry.id   AF-A0A5S6Q166-F1
#
_cell.length_a   1.000
_cell.length_b   1.000
_cell.length_c   1.000
_cell.angle_alpha   90.00
_cell.angle_beta   90.00
_cell.angle_gamma   90.00
#
_symmetry.space_group_name_H-M   'P 1'
#
loop_
_entity.id
_entity.type
_entity.pdbx_description
1 polymer ?
#
loop_
_entity_poly.entity_id
_entity_poly.type
_entity_poly.pdbx_seq_one_letter_code
_entity_poly.pdbx_strand_id
1 'polypeptide(L)'
;MVEADPSLTVRQLAADLDLAHSTVHSHLRRMGKVKKLDTWVPHELTEKQKLTRQQMASSLLARNEVEPFLDRIVTHNDKWIFYDNRKRFGQWLDADARPCQVPRSNIQQKKIMVTVWWSMGGIIHYSYLNPGETMTG
;
A
#
# COMPACT_ATOMS: atom_id res chain seq x y z
N MET A 1 21.80 13.91 14.05
CA MET A 1 20.99 12.89 14.74
C MET A 1 19.83 12.45 13.86
N VAL A 2 18.81 13.28 13.63
CA VAL A 2 17.65 12.89 12.79
C VAL A 2 18.00 12.63 11.32
N GLU A 3 19.02 13.28 10.77
CA GLU A 3 19.50 12.95 9.41
C GLU A 3 20.27 11.61 9.35
N ALA A 4 20.89 11.21 10.47
CA ALA A 4 21.65 9.96 10.55
C ALA A 4 20.73 8.77 10.82
N ASP A 5 19.71 8.98 11.66
CA ASP A 5 18.64 8.03 11.91
C ASP A 5 17.29 8.77 11.94
N PRO A 6 16.52 8.72 10.83
CA PRO A 6 15.21 9.38 10.75
C PRO A 6 14.10 8.65 11.51
N SER A 7 14.37 7.46 12.05
CA SER A 7 13.40 6.65 12.79
C SER A 7 13.28 7.04 14.27
N LEU A 8 14.22 7.83 14.79
CA LEU A 8 14.26 8.27 16.17
C LEU A 8 12.97 8.98 16.59
N THR A 9 12.47 8.61 17.77
CA THR A 9 11.33 9.28 18.37
C THR A 9 11.74 10.58 19.04
N VAL A 10 10.80 11.52 19.18
CA VAL A 10 11.00 12.78 19.92
C VAL A 10 11.47 12.50 21.35
N ARG A 11 11.01 11.41 21.98
CA ARG A 11 11.42 11.01 23.33
C ARG A 11 12.88 10.56 23.40
N GLN A 12 13.33 9.75 22.44
CA GLN A 12 14.74 9.32 22.36
C GLN A 12 15.65 10.53 22.15
N LEU A 13 15.31 11.40 21.19
CA LEU A 13 16.06 12.64 20.95
C LEU A 13 16.10 13.57 22.17
N ALA A 14 15.00 13.67 22.91
CA ALA A 14 14.93 14.45 24.14
C ALA A 14 15.86 13.89 25.23
N ALA A 15 15.89 12.56 25.39
CA ALA A 15 16.79 11.91 26.34
C ALA A 15 18.26 12.06 25.93
N ASP A 16 18.59 11.80 24.66
CA ASP A 16 19.97 11.86 24.16
C ASP A 16 20.56 13.29 24.20
N LEU A 17 19.71 14.31 24.05
CA LEU A 17 20.11 15.72 24.08
C LEU A 17 19.97 16.36 25.47
N ASP A 18 19.43 15.64 26.45
CA ASP A 18 19.03 16.16 27.77
C ASP A 18 18.15 17.43 27.67
N LEU A 19 17.16 17.37 26.77
CA LEU A 19 16.22 18.46 26.52
C LEU A 19 14.78 18.05 26.82
N ALA A 20 13.94 19.03 27.14
CA ALA A 20 12.51 18.80 27.25
C ALA A 20 11.92 18.32 25.91
N HIS A 21 10.98 17.35 25.99
CA HIS A 21 10.28 16.80 24.82
C HIS A 21 9.62 17.87 23.94
N SER A 22 9.03 18.89 24.55
CA SER A 22 8.39 20.02 23.86
C SER A 22 9.39 20.85 23.04
N THR A 23 10.60 21.05 23.55
CA THR A 23 11.69 21.75 22.86
C THR A 23 12.09 20.98 21.62
N VAL A 24 12.37 19.68 21.74
CA VAL A 24 12.73 18.84 20.58
C VAL A 24 11.61 18.81 19.54
N HIS A 25 10.36 18.62 19.96
CA HIS A 25 9.22 18.63 19.04
C HIS A 25 9.07 19.96 18.27
N SER A 26 9.21 21.09 18.97
CA SER A 26 9.11 22.43 18.38
C SER A 26 10.24 22.69 17.39
N HIS A 27 11.47 22.29 17.73
CA HIS A 27 12.62 22.39 16.85
C HIS A 27 12.47 21.53 15.58
N LEU A 28 11.98 20.29 15.70
CA LEU A 28 11.71 19.43 14.54
C LEU A 28 10.71 20.08 13.58
N ARG A 29 9.62 20.64 14.11
CA ARG A 29 8.65 21.38 13.28
C ARG A 29 9.26 22.61 12.63
N ARG A 30 10.10 23.37 13.34
CA ARG A 30 10.78 24.55 12.79
C ARG A 30 11.75 24.19 11.65
N MET A 31 12.33 22.99 11.69
CA MET A 31 13.14 22.43 10.60
C MET A 31 12.31 21.80 9.46
N GLY A 32 10.98 21.87 9.53
CA GLY A 32 10.08 21.27 8.53
C GLY A 32 9.98 19.74 8.62
N LYS A 33 10.46 19.12 9.69
CA LYS A 33 10.37 17.67 9.89
C LYS A 33 9.00 17.28 10.43
N VAL A 34 8.37 16.31 9.79
CA VAL A 34 7.08 15.73 10.21
C VAL A 34 7.19 14.21 10.24
N LYS A 35 6.54 13.57 11.21
CA LYS A 35 6.52 12.11 11.30
C LYS A 35 5.61 11.55 10.21
N LYS A 36 6.16 10.71 9.35
CA LYS A 36 5.42 9.94 8.35
C LYS A 36 5.52 8.46 8.70
N LEU A 37 4.48 7.71 8.37
CA LEU A 37 4.55 6.25 8.45
C LEU A 37 5.21 5.72 7.19
N ASP A 38 6.03 4.68 7.35
CA ASP A 38 6.58 3.96 6.21
C ASP A 38 5.45 3.37 5.37
N THR A 39 5.70 3.28 4.06
CA THR A 39 4.74 2.72 3.11
C THR A 39 5.01 1.23 2.95
N TRP A 40 3.94 0.43 3.01
CA TRP A 40 4.03 -0.99 2.71
C TRP A 40 4.36 -1.20 1.23
N VAL A 41 5.43 -1.94 0.96
CA VAL A 41 5.75 -2.48 -0.37
C VAL A 41 5.45 -3.98 -0.39
N PRO A 42 4.98 -4.56 -1.52
CA PRO A 42 4.58 -5.97 -1.55
C PRO A 42 5.71 -6.95 -1.22
N HIS A 43 6.92 -6.68 -1.73
CA HIS A 43 8.07 -7.56 -1.59
C HIS A 43 9.37 -6.76 -1.54
N GLU A 44 10.36 -7.30 -0.82
CA GLU A 44 11.74 -6.86 -0.92
C GLU A 44 12.36 -7.46 -2.20
N LEU A 45 12.81 -6.60 -3.11
CA LEU A 45 13.38 -7.02 -4.39
C LEU A 45 14.88 -7.24 -4.26
N THR A 46 15.37 -8.34 -4.82
CA THR A 46 16.79 -8.57 -5.04
C THR A 46 17.34 -7.62 -6.12
N GLU A 47 18.65 -7.35 -6.11
CA GLU A 47 19.29 -6.51 -7.13
C GLU A 47 19.06 -7.03 -8.55
N LYS A 48 19.07 -8.35 -8.74
CA LYS A 48 18.74 -8.99 -10.02
C LYS A 48 17.30 -8.66 -10.45
N GLN A 49 16.32 -8.79 -9.55
CA GLN A 49 14.92 -8.45 -9.86
C GLN A 49 14.75 -6.96 -10.20
N LYS A 50 15.47 -6.07 -9.50
CA LYS A 50 15.46 -4.63 -9.81
C LYS A 50 15.99 -4.37 -11.21
N LEU A 51 17.14 -4.95 -11.56
CA LEU A 51 17.76 -4.80 -12.88
C LEU A 51 16.85 -5.35 -13.99
N THR A 52 16.27 -6.54 -13.80
CA THR A 52 15.33 -7.11 -14.78
C THR A 52 14.11 -6.21 -14.98
N ARG A 53 13.52 -5.68 -13.90
CA ARG A 53 12.38 -4.76 -13.99
C ARG A 53 12.75 -3.46 -14.71
N GLN A 54 13.93 -2.90 -14.44
CA GLN A 54 14.43 -1.71 -15.12
C GLN A 54 14.60 -1.96 -16.62
N GLN A 55 15.26 -3.05 -17.00
CA GLN A 55 15.50 -3.40 -18.40
C GLN A 55 14.18 -3.60 -19.17
N MET A 56 13.23 -4.32 -18.56
CA MET A 56 11.89 -4.52 -19.15
C MET A 56 11.15 -3.19 -19.32
N ALA A 57 11.16 -2.33 -18.30
CA ALA A 57 10.51 -1.02 -18.36
C ALA A 57 11.12 -0.13 -19.44
N SER A 58 12.46 -0.06 -19.53
CA SER A 58 13.15 0.73 -20.55
C SER A 58 12.85 0.22 -21.97
N SER A 59 12.82 -1.11 -22.16
CA SER A 59 12.49 -1.70 -23.47
C SER A 59 11.04 -1.42 -23.88
N LEU A 60 10.09 -1.54 -22.94
CA LEU A 60 8.68 -1.23 -23.21
C LEU A 60 8.47 0.26 -23.49
N LEU A 61 9.18 1.14 -22.79
CA LEU A 61 9.14 2.58 -23.02
C LEU A 61 9.65 2.93 -24.42
N ALA A 62 10.85 2.47 -24.77
CA ALA A 62 11.46 2.71 -26.08
C ALA A 62 10.57 2.17 -27.22
N ARG A 63 9.96 0.99 -27.04
CA ARG A 63 8.99 0.47 -27.99
C ARG A 63 7.79 1.40 -28.15
N ASN A 64 7.22 1.88 -27.03
CA ASN A 64 6.03 2.73 -27.05
C ASN A 64 6.30 4.12 -27.67
N GLU A 65 7.53 4.63 -27.59
CA GLU A 65 7.94 5.87 -28.25
C GLU A 65 8.01 5.72 -29.78
N VAL A 66 8.41 4.55 -30.28
CA VAL A 66 8.49 4.27 -31.72
C VAL A 66 7.15 3.86 -32.31
N GLU A 67 6.43 2.96 -31.63
CA GLU A 67 5.12 2.46 -32.02
C GLU A 67 4.24 2.41 -30.75
N PRO A 68 3.43 3.46 -30.49
CA PRO A 68 2.50 3.46 -29.38
C PRO A 68 1.58 2.24 -29.43
N PHE A 69 1.53 1.47 -28.34
CA PHE A 69 0.81 0.18 -28.32
C PHE A 69 -0.14 0.03 -27.13
N LEU A 70 -0.28 1.06 -26.29
CA LEU A 70 -1.08 0.98 -25.07
C LEU A 70 -2.57 0.71 -25.34
N ASP A 71 -3.11 1.24 -26.44
CA ASP A 71 -4.50 1.05 -26.88
C ASP A 71 -4.80 -0.40 -27.30
N ARG A 72 -3.75 -1.15 -27.65
CA ARG A 72 -3.82 -2.56 -28.05
C ARG A 72 -3.63 -3.52 -26.88
N ILE A 73 -3.31 -3.04 -25.67
CA ILE A 73 -3.13 -3.90 -24.50
C ILE A 73 -4.50 -4.35 -23.97
N VAL A 74 -4.66 -5.67 -23.88
CA VAL A 74 -5.64 -6.33 -23.02
C VAL A 74 -4.88 -6.94 -21.86
N THR A 75 -5.30 -6.65 -20.63
CA THR A 75 -4.72 -7.23 -19.42
C THR A 75 -5.80 -7.92 -18.59
N HIS A 76 -5.40 -8.76 -17.66
CA HIS A 76 -6.30 -9.36 -16.70
C HIS A 76 -5.66 -9.46 -15.33
N ASN A 77 -6.49 -9.53 -14.30
CA ASN A 77 -6.03 -9.83 -12.95
C ASN A 77 -7.13 -10.49 -12.14
N ASP A 78 -6.71 -11.22 -11.13
CA ASP A 78 -7.57 -11.90 -10.18
C ASP A 78 -7.62 -11.13 -8.85
N LYS A 79 -8.80 -11.07 -8.25
CA LYS A 79 -8.99 -10.45 -6.95
C LYS A 79 -9.96 -11.25 -6.08
N TRP A 80 -9.55 -11.55 -4.86
CA TRP A 80 -10.46 -12.03 -3.82
C TRP A 80 -11.35 -10.88 -3.32
N ILE A 81 -12.66 -11.07 -3.40
CA ILE A 81 -13.68 -10.21 -2.79
C ILE A 81 -14.26 -10.94 -1.58
N PHE A 82 -14.09 -10.34 -0.41
CA PHE A 82 -14.64 -10.82 0.84
C PHE A 82 -16.09 -10.34 0.99
N TYR A 83 -16.97 -11.18 1.53
CA TYR A 83 -18.37 -10.79 1.79
C TYR A 83 -18.45 -9.73 2.90
N ASP A 84 -17.66 -9.88 3.96
CA ASP A 84 -17.51 -8.89 5.01
C ASP A 84 -16.22 -8.09 4.79
N ASN A 85 -16.36 -6.91 4.18
CA ASN A 85 -15.29 -5.94 3.93
C ASN A 85 -15.39 -4.71 4.85
N ARG A 86 -15.84 -4.90 6.09
CA ARG A 86 -15.94 -3.81 7.07
C ARG A 86 -14.59 -3.12 7.28
N LYS A 87 -14.59 -1.79 7.19
CA LYS A 87 -13.44 -0.94 7.49
C LYS A 87 -13.60 -0.28 8.85
N ARG A 88 -12.47 0.02 9.49
CA ARG A 88 -12.47 0.91 10.66
C ARG A 88 -12.63 2.35 10.17
N PHE A 89 -13.50 3.10 10.83
CA PHE A 89 -13.65 4.53 10.60
C PHE A 89 -13.18 5.30 11.82
N GLY A 90 -12.64 6.50 11.59
CA GLY A 90 -12.36 7.44 12.66
C GLY A 90 -13.66 7.92 13.30
N GLN A 91 -13.68 8.09 14.61
CA GLN A 91 -14.79 8.65 15.36
C GLN A 91 -14.33 9.96 16.01
N TRP A 92 -15.14 11.01 15.91
CA TRP A 92 -14.98 12.21 16.72
C TRP A 92 -15.64 11.93 18.07
N LEU A 93 -14.84 11.91 19.13
CA LEU A 93 -15.26 11.54 20.48
C LEU A 93 -14.65 12.51 21.49
N ASP A 94 -15.31 12.65 22.63
CA ASP A 94 -14.74 13.36 23.79
C ASP A 94 -13.46 12.66 24.28
N ALA A 95 -12.59 13.41 24.96
CA ALA A 95 -11.25 12.94 25.33
C ALA A 95 -11.23 11.69 26.22
N ASP A 96 -12.28 11.51 27.03
CA ASP A 96 -12.48 10.39 27.95
C ASP A 96 -13.41 9.29 27.40
N ALA A 97 -14.05 9.54 26.25
CA ALA A 97 -14.97 8.59 25.65
C ALA A 97 -14.24 7.42 24.98
N ARG A 98 -14.79 6.21 25.15
CA ARG A 98 -14.25 5.00 24.54
C ARG A 98 -14.77 4.84 23.10
N PRO A 99 -13.91 4.52 22.13
CA PRO A 99 -14.36 4.22 20.77
C PRO A 99 -15.18 2.93 20.72
N CYS A 100 -16.09 2.87 19.74
CA CYS A 100 -16.88 1.66 19.50
C CYS A 100 -15.97 0.48 19.15
N GLN A 101 -16.23 -0.68 19.75
CA GLN A 101 -15.50 -1.89 19.45
C GLN A 101 -16.08 -2.56 18.21
N VAL A 102 -15.27 -2.61 17.13
CA VAL A 102 -15.63 -3.35 15.92
C VAL A 102 -14.81 -4.64 15.89
N PRO A 103 -15.44 -5.83 15.88
CA PRO A 103 -14.72 -7.10 15.79
C PRO A 103 -13.94 -7.17 14.47
N ARG A 104 -12.72 -7.71 14.51
CA ARG A 104 -11.92 -7.93 13.29
C ARG A 104 -12.62 -8.94 12.39
N SER A 105 -12.56 -8.72 11.08
CA SER A 105 -13.04 -9.70 10.10
C SER A 105 -12.25 -11.00 10.21
N ASN A 106 -12.94 -12.15 10.16
CA ASN A 106 -12.30 -13.47 10.16
C ASN A 106 -11.53 -13.69 8.84
N ILE A 107 -10.30 -14.20 8.90
CA ILE A 107 -9.47 -14.53 7.72
C ILE A 107 -10.10 -15.67 6.90
N GLN A 108 -10.80 -16.59 7.56
CA GLN A 108 -11.46 -17.76 6.93
C GLN A 108 -12.89 -17.46 6.44
N GLN A 109 -13.30 -16.19 6.40
CA GLN A 109 -14.64 -15.83 5.95
C GLN A 109 -14.89 -16.20 4.48
N LYS A 110 -16.17 -16.23 4.09
CA LYS A 110 -16.57 -16.45 2.71
C LYS A 110 -15.97 -15.37 1.80
N LYS A 111 -15.38 -15.81 0.69
CA LYS A 111 -14.82 -14.97 -0.36
C LYS A 111 -15.09 -15.59 -1.72
N ILE A 112 -15.19 -14.76 -2.74
CA ILE A 112 -15.22 -15.16 -4.16
C ILE A 112 -13.97 -14.60 -4.85
N MET A 113 -13.44 -15.31 -5.83
CA MET A 113 -12.43 -14.73 -6.72
C MET A 113 -13.16 -14.15 -7.94
N VAL A 114 -12.81 -12.93 -8.31
CA VAL A 114 -13.19 -12.35 -9.60
C VAL A 114 -11.95 -12.26 -10.47
N THR A 115 -12.06 -12.73 -11.71
CA THR A 115 -11.09 -12.43 -12.77
C THR A 115 -11.72 -11.39 -13.67
N VAL A 116 -10.98 -10.33 -13.96
CA VAL A 116 -11.45 -9.27 -14.87
C VAL A 116 -10.41 -9.11 -15.98
N TRP A 117 -10.88 -9.09 -17.23
CA TRP A 117 -10.09 -8.73 -18.41
C TRP A 117 -10.53 -7.34 -18.87
N TRP A 118 -9.59 -6.43 -19.09
CA TRP A 118 -9.89 -5.05 -19.52
C TRP A 118 -8.83 -4.51 -20.48
N SER A 119 -9.24 -3.51 -21.26
CA SER A 119 -8.36 -2.70 -22.11
C SER A 119 -8.57 -1.21 -21.83
N MET A 120 -7.94 -0.33 -22.62
CA MET A 120 -8.22 1.11 -22.58
C MET A 120 -9.70 1.44 -22.86
N GLY A 121 -10.44 0.57 -23.55
CA GLY A 121 -11.87 0.73 -23.83
C GLY A 121 -12.81 0.32 -22.69
N GLY A 122 -12.29 -0.24 -21.60
CA GLY A 122 -13.07 -0.70 -20.45
C GLY A 122 -13.01 -2.21 -20.23
N ILE A 123 -13.97 -2.72 -19.45
CA ILE A 123 -14.06 -4.16 -19.13
C ILE A 123 -14.50 -4.92 -20.38
N ILE A 124 -13.72 -5.94 -20.74
CA ILE A 124 -14.01 -6.84 -21.87
C ILE A 124 -14.79 -8.05 -21.37
N HIS A 125 -14.33 -8.65 -20.27
CA HIS A 125 -14.93 -9.84 -19.69
C HIS A 125 -14.66 -9.89 -18.19
N TYR A 126 -15.51 -10.61 -17.45
CA TYR A 126 -15.24 -10.98 -16.08
C TYR A 126 -15.84 -12.36 -15.79
N SER A 127 -15.22 -13.08 -14.88
CA SER A 127 -15.69 -14.37 -14.39
C SER A 127 -15.59 -14.44 -12.86
N TYR A 128 -16.43 -15.26 -12.26
CA TYR A 128 -16.40 -15.55 -10.83
C TYR A 128 -16.02 -17.01 -10.63
N LEU A 129 -15.13 -17.26 -9.67
CA LEU A 129 -14.84 -18.60 -9.17
C LEU A 129 -15.65 -18.81 -7.88
N ASN A 130 -16.47 -19.86 -7.85
CA ASN A 130 -17.28 -20.14 -6.68
C ASN A 130 -16.41 -20.61 -5.50
N PRO A 131 -16.87 -20.43 -4.25
CA PRO A 131 -16.15 -20.92 -3.08
C PRO A 131 -15.90 -22.43 -3.16
N GLY A 132 -14.64 -22.84 -3.13
CA GLY A 132 -14.23 -24.25 -3.18
C GLY A 132 -13.75 -24.74 -4.55
N GLU A 133 -13.96 -23.96 -5.60
CA GLU A 133 -13.36 -24.21 -6.91
C GLU A 133 -11.93 -23.65 -6.94
N THR A 134 -11.02 -24.38 -7.59
CA THR A 134 -9.66 -23.94 -7.89
C THR A 134 -9.54 -23.72 -9.39
N MET A 135 -8.88 -22.64 -9.81
CA MET A 135 -8.51 -22.47 -11.21
C MET A 135 -7.57 -23.59 -11.62
N THR A 136 -8.01 -24.45 -12.53
CA THR A 136 -7.12 -25.34 -13.29
C THR A 136 -6.52 -24.52 -14.43
N GLY A 137 -5.27 -24.11 -14.25
CA GLY A 137 -4.44 -23.50 -15.28
C GLY A 137 -3.69 -24.53 -16.11
#